data_AF-A0A3Q9R0P2-F1
#
_entry.id   AF-A0A3Q9R0P2-F1
#
_cell.length_a   1.000
_cell.length_b   1.000
_cell.length_c   1.000
_cell.angle_alpha   90.00
_cell.angle_beta   90.00
_cell.angle_gamma   90.00
#
_symmetry.space_group_name_H-M   'P 1'
#
loop_
_entity.id
_entity.type
_entity.pdbx_description
1 polymer ?
#
loop_
_entity_poly.entity_id
_entity_poly.type
_entity_poly.pdbx_seq_one_letter_code
_entity_poly.pdbx_strand_id
1 'polypeptide(L)' 'MYWDEIEDIKFYNGRGGKSTVIYPHYTNHEKIRIRHKKWLPTTAHSIDWFSIEEPRDMHTNLMKAWKERKCEEPKL' A
#
# COMPACT_ATOMS: atom_id res chain seq x y z
N MET A 1 8.28 0.63 -0.82
CA MET A 1 6.96 1.27 -0.66
C MET A 1 7.02 2.09 0.61
N TYR A 2 6.86 3.39 0.50
CA TYR A 2 6.74 4.25 1.67
C TYR A 2 5.26 4.40 2.05
N TRP A 3 4.94 4.55 3.34
CA TRP A 3 3.55 4.54 3.84
C TRP A 3 2.75 5.77 3.38
N ASP A 4 3.44 6.90 3.19
CA ASP A 4 2.93 8.15 2.62
C ASP A 4 2.59 8.04 1.13
N GLU A 5 3.14 7.04 0.44
CA GLU A 5 2.89 6.79 -0.98
C GLU A 5 1.71 5.86 -1.23
N ILE A 6 1.14 5.25 -0.20
CA ILE A 6 -0.04 4.39 -0.37
C ILE A 6 -1.25 5.31 -0.64
N GLU A 7 -1.90 5.08 -1.77
CA GLU A 7 -3.11 5.78 -2.18
C GLU A 7 -4.34 5.08 -1.59
N ASP A 8 -4.38 3.75 -1.71
CA ASP A 8 -5.52 2.95 -1.28
C ASP A 8 -5.09 1.53 -0.87
N ILE A 9 -5.87 0.92 0.01
CA ILE A 9 -5.75 -0.47 0.42
C ILE A 9 -7.14 -1.09 0.37
N LYS A 10 -7.34 -2.07 -0.52
CA LYS A 10 -8.63 -2.74 -0.72
C LYS A 10 -8.61 -4.17 -0.26
N PHE A 11 -9.71 -4.61 0.33
CA PHE A 11 -9.99 -6.03 0.50
C PHE A 11 -10.68 -6.56 -0.76
N TYR A 12 -10.11 -7.58 -1.37
CA TYR A 12 -10.69 -8.27 -2.51
C TYR A 12 -11.18 -9.65 -2.09
N ASN A 13 -12.38 -10.01 -2.52
CA ASN A 13 -13.00 -11.30 -2.27
C ASN A 13 -13.59 -11.82 -3.58
N GLY A 14 -12.80 -12.58 -4.34
CA GLY A 14 -13.17 -13.07 -5.66
C GLY A 14 -13.12 -14.59 -5.76
N ARG A 15 -13.38 -15.11 -6.97
CA ARG A 15 -13.34 -16.56 -7.26
C ARG A 15 -11.97 -17.19 -6.99
N GLY A 16 -10.88 -16.41 -7.02
CA GLY A 16 -9.52 -16.86 -6.72
C GLY A 16 -9.13 -16.81 -5.24
N GLY A 17 -10.05 -16.44 -4.34
CA GLY A 17 -9.81 -16.31 -2.91
C GLY A 17 -9.87 -14.87 -2.42
N LYS A 18 -9.52 -14.72 -1.14
CA LYS A 18 -9.46 -13.42 -0.46
C LYS A 18 -8.05 -12.86 -0.56
N SER A 19 -7.94 -11.58 -0.85
CA SER A 19 -6.67 -10.87 -0.86
C SER A 19 -6.81 -9.45 -0.32
N THR A 20 -5.68 -8.88 0.07
CA THR A 20 -5.57 -7.44 0.28
C THR A 20 -4.66 -6.85 -0.78
N VAL A 21 -5.12 -5.77 -1.39
CA VAL A 21 -4.47 -5.12 -2.51
C VAL A 21 -4.04 -3.72 -2.08
N ILE A 22 -2.76 -3.42 -2.22
CA ILE A 22 -2.20 -2.10 -1.91
C ILE A 22 -1.91 -1.37 -3.22
N TYR A 23 -2.48 -0.18 -3.37
CA TYR A 23 -2.28 0.69 -4.52
C TYR A 23 -1.34 1.84 -4.13
N PRO A 24 -0.10 1.85 -4.62
CA PRO A 24 0.80 2.98 -4.45
C PRO A 24 0.50 4.10 -5.47
N HIS A 25 0.83 5.35 -5.12
CA HIS A 25 0.67 6.53 -5.97
C HIS A 25 1.51 6.45 -7.26
N TYR A 26 0.88 6.03 -8.35
CA TYR A 26 1.51 5.94 -9.67
C TYR A 26 1.82 7.32 -10.28
N THR A 27 0.91 8.29 -10.11
CA THR A 27 1.01 9.64 -10.72
C THR A 27 2.17 10.47 -10.17
N ASN A 28 2.74 10.09 -9.02
CA ASN A 28 3.89 10.76 -8.42
C ASN A 28 5.19 9.97 -8.59
N HIS A 29 5.24 8.90 -9.39
CA HIS A 29 6.43 8.06 -9.52
C HIS A 29 7.69 8.86 -9.90
N GLU A 30 7.59 9.86 -10.77
CA GLU A 30 8.70 10.77 -11.06
C GLU A 30 9.08 11.64 -9.86
N LYS A 31 8.11 12.20 -9.13
CA LYS A 31 8.36 12.99 -7.92
C LYS A 31 9.02 12.15 -6.83
N ILE A 32 8.63 10.88 -6.70
CA ILE A 32 9.22 9.91 -5.78
C ILE A 32 10.67 9.62 -6.15
N ARG A 33 10.95 9.34 -7.44
CA ARG A 33 12.31 9.14 -7.94
C ARG A 33 13.20 10.35 -7.65
N ILE A 34 12.68 11.56 -7.85
CA ILE A 34 13.36 12.82 -7.53
C ILE A 34 13.63 12.93 -6.03
N ARG A 35 12.61 12.74 -5.18
CA ARG A 35 12.71 12.84 -3.71
C ARG A 35 13.77 11.90 -3.14
N HIS A 36 13.79 10.65 -3.61
CA HIS A 36 14.67 9.61 -3.08
C HIS A 36 16.01 9.46 -3.82
N LYS A 37 16.22 10.24 -4.90
CA LYS A 37 17.43 10.19 -5.76
C LYS A 37 17.82 8.77 -6.19
N LYS A 38 16.83 7.90 -6.39
CA LYS A 38 17.02 6.49 -6.77
C LYS A 38 16.21 6.18 -8.02
N TRP A 39 16.81 5.41 -8.92
CA TRP A 39 16.07 4.77 -10.00
C TRP A 39 15.23 3.65 -9.38
N LEU A 40 13.91 3.80 -9.46
CA LEU A 40 12.97 2.77 -9.08
C LEU A 40 12.37 2.23 -10.39
N PRO A 41 12.43 0.91 -10.65
CA PRO A 41 11.64 0.32 -11.73
C PRO A 41 10.17 0.65 -11.47
N THR A 42 9.40 0.86 -12.54
CA THR A 42 7.95 1.09 -12.42
C THR A 42 7.35 0.01 -11.53
N THR A 43 6.96 0.39 -10.32
CA THR A 43 6.39 -0.56 -9.36
C THR A 43 5.12 -1.13 -9.96
N ALA A 44 4.87 -2.42 -9.71
CA ALA A 44 3.60 -3.04 -10.07
C ALA A 44 2.43 -2.15 -9.59
N HIS A 45 1.39 -2.05 -10.42
CA HIS A 45 0.22 -1.17 -10.18
C HIS A 45 -0.49 -1.51 -8.86
N SER A 46 -0.26 -2.72 -8.36
CA SER A 46 -0.76 -3.24 -7.10
C SER A 46 0.29 -4.14 -6.44
N ILE A 47 0.22 -4.22 -5.12
CA ILE A 47 0.80 -5.32 -4.35
C ILE A 47 -0.35 -6.17 -3.84
N ASP A 48 -0.39 -7.42 -4.27
CA ASP A 48 -1.46 -8.37 -3.94
C ASP A 48 -0.99 -9.36 -2.88
N TRP A 49 -1.62 -9.35 -1.71
CA TRP A 49 -1.42 -10.36 -0.67
C TRP A 49 -2.57 -11.35 -0.69
N PHE A 50 -2.30 -12.57 -1.13
CA PHE A 50 -3.27 -13.66 -1.28
C PHE A 50 -2.84 -14.89 -0.49
N SER A 51 -3.75 -15.86 -0.31
CA SER A 51 -3.51 -17.09 0.45
C SER A 51 -3.08 -16.86 1.91
N ILE A 52 -3.56 -15.78 2.52
CA ILE A 52 -3.41 -15.51 3.95
C ILE A 52 -4.46 -16.32 4.72
N GLU A 53 -4.07 -16.94 5.84
CA GLU A 53 -4.93 -17.77 6.68
C GLU A 53 -6.12 -16.98 7.25
N GLU A 54 -5.84 -15.80 7.82
CA GLU A 54 -6.83 -14.87 8.36
C GLU A 54 -6.87 -13.56 7.55
N PRO A 55 -7.40 -13.58 6.32
CA PRO A 55 -7.25 -12.46 5.38
C PRO A 55 -8.00 -11.20 5.84
N ARG A 56 -9.09 -11.36 6.61
CA ARG A 56 -9.86 -10.22 7.15
C ARG A 56 -9.14 -9.53 8.30
N ASP A 57 -8.53 -10.30 9.20
CA ASP A 57 -7.80 -9.77 10.35
C ASP A 57 -6.51 -9.10 9.88
N MET A 58 -5.81 -9.74 8.94
CA MET A 58 -4.67 -9.13 8.25
C MET A 58 -5.05 -7.80 7.60
N HIS A 59 -6.16 -7.73 6.85
CA HIS A 59 -6.61 -6.49 6.21
C HIS A 59 -6.93 -5.39 7.24
N THR A 60 -7.66 -5.75 8.30
CA THR A 60 -8.04 -4.84 9.37
C THR A 60 -6.82 -4.28 10.09
N ASN A 61 -5.86 -5.13 10.43
CA ASN A 61 -4.62 -4.73 11.08
C ASN A 61 -3.76 -3.85 10.17
N LEU A 62 -3.69 -4.14 8.87
CA LEU A 62 -2.97 -3.31 7.91
C LEU A 62 -3.61 -1.91 7.78
N MET A 63 -4.94 -1.84 7.67
CA MET A 63 -5.66 -0.57 7.64
C MET A 63 -5.45 0.25 8.91
N LYS A 64 -5.42 -0.40 10.08
CA LYS A 64 -5.12 0.25 11.36
C LYS A 64 -3.70 0.83 11.37
N ALA A 65 -2.70 0.01 11.05
CA ALA A 65 -1.30 0.44 11.01
C ALA A 65 -1.06 1.58 10.01
N TRP A 66 -1.72 1.54 8.84
CA TRP A 66 -1.64 2.61 7.85
C TRP A 66 -2.23 3.92 8.37
N LYS A 67 -3.40 3.87 9.01
CA LYS A 67 -4.05 5.05 9.60
C LYS A 67 -3.22 5.65 10.73
N GLU A 68 -2.69 4.81 11.62
CA GLU A 68 -1.82 5.25 12.72
C GLU A 68 -0.61 6.00 12.17
N ARG A 69 0.06 5.46 11.14
CA ARG A 69 1.19 6.15 10.49
C ARG A 69 0.82 7.44 9.76
N LYS A 70 -0.38 7.54 9.16
CA LYS A 70 -0.86 8.79 8.58
C LYS A 70 -1.17 9.85 9.65
N CYS A 71 -1.65 9.44 10.82
CA CYS A 71 -1.92 10.34 11.94
C CYS A 71 -0.64 10.75 12.71
N GLU A 72 0.44 9.99 12.58
CA GLU A 72 1.74 10.27 13.20
C GLU A 72 2.68 11.13 12.32
N GLU A 73 2.25 11.58 11.13
CA GLU A 73 3.13 12.44 10.33
C GLU A 73 3.45 13.77 11.02
N PRO A 74 4.73 14.22 10.96
CA PRO A 74 5.24 15.29 11.80
C PRO A 74 4.74 16.66 11.34
N LYS A 75 4.60 17.55 12.32
CA LYS A 75 4.65 19.00 12.14
C LYS A 75 5.78 19.35 11.16
N LEU A 76 5.42 19.85 9.98
CA LEU A 76 6.26 20.70 9.13
C LEU A 76 5.55 22.04 9.00
#